data_AF-A0A3D0LCJ3-F1
#
_entry.id   AF-A0A3D0LCJ3-F1
#
_cell.length_a   1.000
_cell.length_b   1.000
_cell.length_c   1.000
_cell.angle_alpha   90.00
_cell.angle_beta   90.00
_cell.angle_gamma   90.00
#
_symmetry.space_group_name_H-M   'P 1'
#
loop_
_entity.id
_entity.type
_entity.pdbx_description
1 polymer ?
#
loop_
_entity_poly.entity_id
_entity_poly.type
_entity_poly.pdbx_seq_one_letter_code
_entity_poly.pdbx_strand_id
1 'polypeptide(L)'
;PDDYLNETASPKLGCRCWGDVFASETNGTVLRYSKKMLPKNVFGVFQQQENNETIGYAQLPDSLLSNATLERKETKEKVMGKLKVPGEHMKTNVLNAALALTLMRIAPELTTNTLSAWTGIPHRLEQFFFANSASNKMKVVFYNDTCATVPEAAVAAAKAFERSIILICGGTDKDLDFKPLADLLCGKRDRSYLPKKVYLLAGTGTDKLISILNENHGRYSGPYSNLTELLESLKEDLESPQAERVFGYTPGEDPLPVVFSPGATSFGMFANEFDRGDQFKKEVRKIF
;
A
#
# COMPACT_ATOMS: atom_id res chain seq x y z
N PRO A 1 -33.37 -15.46 11.77
CA PRO A 1 -32.10 -16.22 11.69
C PRO A 1 -31.50 -15.99 10.31
N ASP A 2 -31.09 -14.74 10.10
CA ASP A 2 -30.59 -14.23 8.83
C ASP A 2 -29.07 -14.07 8.93
N ASP A 3 -28.38 -15.22 8.82
CA ASP A 3 -26.91 -15.25 8.71
C ASP A 3 -26.45 -14.95 7.26
N TYR A 4 -27.35 -14.41 6.43
CA TYR A 4 -27.16 -14.08 5.01
C TYR A 4 -26.33 -12.80 4.77
N LEU A 5 -26.00 -12.05 5.84
CA LEU A 5 -25.56 -10.66 5.73
C LEU A 5 -24.07 -10.41 6.03
N ASN A 6 -23.30 -11.44 6.34
CA ASN A 6 -21.87 -11.24 6.57
C ASN A 6 -21.10 -11.39 5.26
N GLU A 7 -20.62 -10.27 4.70
CA GLU A 7 -19.59 -10.27 3.65
C GLU A 7 -18.34 -11.00 4.16
N THR A 8 -18.24 -12.30 3.88
CA THR A 8 -17.07 -13.07 4.29
C THR A 8 -16.05 -13.10 3.15
N ALA A 9 -14.84 -12.62 3.39
CA ALA A 9 -13.70 -12.75 2.47
C ALA A 9 -13.24 -14.21 2.24
N SER A 10 -13.91 -15.19 2.85
CA SER A 10 -13.62 -16.62 2.74
C SER A 10 -14.95 -17.39 2.82
N PRO A 11 -15.62 -17.63 1.68
CA PRO A 11 -16.92 -18.29 1.68
C PRO A 11 -16.79 -19.72 2.22
N LYS A 12 -17.61 -20.05 3.23
CA LYS A 12 -17.78 -21.43 3.67
C LYS A 12 -18.64 -22.19 2.65
N LEU A 13 -18.39 -23.49 2.52
CA LEU A 13 -19.22 -24.38 1.70
C LEU A 13 -20.68 -24.32 2.21
N GLY A 14 -21.62 -23.89 1.35
CA GLY A 14 -23.05 -23.78 1.69
C GLY A 14 -23.55 -22.39 2.11
N CYS A 15 -22.68 -21.37 2.22
CA CYS A 15 -23.13 -19.98 2.38
C CYS A 15 -23.81 -19.48 1.10
N ARG A 16 -25.02 -18.89 1.23
CA ARG A 16 -25.66 -18.12 0.15
C ARG A 16 -25.29 -16.65 0.33
N CYS A 17 -24.49 -16.09 -0.56
CA CYS A 17 -24.30 -14.64 -0.62
C CYS A 17 -25.09 -14.03 -1.79
N TRP A 18 -25.18 -12.70 -1.87
CA TRP A 18 -25.85 -11.99 -2.96
C TRP A 18 -25.44 -12.49 -4.34
N GLY A 19 -24.15 -12.78 -4.55
CA GLY A 19 -23.67 -13.33 -5.82
C GLY A 19 -24.31 -14.68 -6.20
N ASP A 20 -24.56 -15.56 -5.24
CA ASP A 20 -25.22 -16.85 -5.50
C ASP A 20 -26.72 -16.65 -5.81
N VAL A 21 -27.36 -15.69 -5.15
CA VAL A 21 -28.76 -15.34 -5.41
C VAL A 21 -28.90 -14.77 -6.83
N PHE A 22 -28.08 -13.79 -7.20
CA PHE A 22 -28.09 -13.21 -8.55
C PHE A 22 -27.77 -14.25 -9.63
N ALA A 23 -26.83 -15.16 -9.37
CA ALA A 23 -26.54 -16.23 -10.32
C ALA A 23 -27.66 -17.26 -10.42
N SER A 24 -28.42 -17.52 -9.35
CA SER A 24 -29.54 -18.47 -9.39
C SER A 24 -30.69 -18.04 -10.32
N GLU A 25 -30.77 -16.74 -10.62
CA GLU A 25 -31.76 -16.14 -11.52
C GLU A 25 -31.20 -15.88 -12.94
N THR A 26 -29.96 -16.26 -13.22
CA THR A 26 -29.28 -15.99 -14.50
C THR A 26 -28.46 -17.18 -14.97
N ASN A 27 -27.91 -17.11 -16.20
CA ASN A 27 -26.88 -18.05 -16.66
C ASN A 27 -25.46 -17.62 -16.20
N GLY A 28 -25.37 -16.78 -15.17
CA GLY A 28 -24.11 -16.25 -14.67
C GLY A 28 -23.32 -17.29 -13.87
N THR A 29 -22.01 -17.34 -14.11
CA THR A 29 -21.09 -18.12 -13.27
C THR A 29 -20.52 -17.24 -12.17
N VAL A 30 -20.68 -17.65 -10.91
CA VAL A 30 -20.10 -16.93 -9.77
C VAL A 30 -18.62 -17.25 -9.64
N LEU A 31 -17.79 -16.21 -9.62
CA LEU A 31 -16.36 -16.30 -9.34
C LEU A 31 -16.03 -15.48 -8.10
N ARG A 32 -15.25 -16.06 -7.19
CA ARG A 32 -14.90 -15.51 -5.88
C ARG A 32 -13.50 -14.94 -5.88
N TYR A 33 -13.21 -14.04 -4.94
CA TYR A 33 -11.84 -13.71 -4.58
C TYR A 33 -11.63 -13.98 -3.09
N SER A 34 -10.43 -14.42 -2.72
CA SER A 34 -10.11 -14.78 -1.33
C SER A 34 -8.66 -14.48 -1.00
N LYS A 35 -8.40 -14.15 0.27
CA LYS A 35 -7.01 -14.01 0.79
C LYS A 35 -6.37 -15.36 1.14
N LYS A 36 -7.10 -16.46 0.95
CA LYS A 36 -6.70 -17.83 1.24
C LYS A 36 -7.16 -18.75 0.14
N MET A 37 -6.48 -19.89 0.00
CA MET A 37 -6.84 -20.94 -0.95
C MET A 37 -8.34 -21.25 -0.94
N LEU A 38 -8.94 -21.28 -2.12
CA LEU A 38 -10.35 -21.62 -2.29
C LEU A 38 -10.58 -23.10 -1.99
N PRO A 39 -11.72 -23.47 -1.38
CA PRO A 39 -12.12 -24.87 -1.28
C PRO A 39 -12.24 -25.54 -2.65
N LYS A 40 -12.19 -26.87 -2.66
CA LYS A 40 -12.47 -27.67 -3.86
C LYS A 40 -13.86 -27.31 -4.40
N ASN A 41 -13.98 -27.13 -5.72
CA ASN A 41 -15.20 -26.74 -6.44
C ASN A 41 -15.73 -25.31 -6.15
N VAL A 42 -14.95 -24.44 -5.50
CA VAL A 42 -15.22 -23.00 -5.44
C VAL A 42 -14.32 -22.30 -6.44
N PHE A 43 -14.89 -21.57 -7.39
CA PHE A 43 -14.12 -20.97 -8.49
C PHE A 43 -13.86 -19.48 -8.28
N GLY A 44 -12.77 -19.00 -8.87
CA GLY A 44 -12.34 -17.61 -8.85
C GLY A 44 -10.84 -17.47 -8.64
N VAL A 45 -10.41 -16.50 -7.83
CA VAL A 45 -9.01 -16.22 -7.53
C VAL A 45 -8.71 -16.24 -6.04
N PHE A 46 -7.47 -16.55 -5.67
CA PHE A 46 -7.04 -16.46 -4.29
C PHE A 46 -5.57 -16.11 -4.12
N GLN A 47 -5.24 -15.62 -2.93
CA GLN A 47 -3.87 -15.38 -2.49
C GLN A 47 -3.30 -16.60 -1.74
N GLN A 48 -2.00 -16.82 -1.91
CA GLN A 48 -1.20 -17.82 -1.21
C GLN A 48 0.19 -17.24 -0.91
N GLN A 49 0.74 -17.52 0.27
CA GLN A 49 2.11 -17.13 0.61
C GLN A 49 3.11 -18.15 0.04
N GLU A 50 4.11 -17.66 -0.69
CA GLU A 50 5.22 -18.46 -1.23
C GLU A 50 6.51 -17.68 -1.09
N ASN A 51 7.53 -18.23 -0.42
CA ASN A 51 8.83 -17.57 -0.21
C ASN A 51 8.71 -16.14 0.35
N ASN A 52 7.82 -15.93 1.33
CA ASN A 52 7.47 -14.62 1.92
C ASN A 52 6.84 -13.61 0.95
N GLU A 53 6.32 -14.08 -0.19
CA GLU A 53 5.61 -13.24 -1.16
C GLU A 53 4.15 -13.67 -1.29
N THR A 54 3.28 -12.69 -1.49
CA THR A 54 1.85 -12.94 -1.74
C THR A 54 1.63 -13.20 -3.23
N ILE A 55 1.39 -14.46 -3.58
CA ILE A 55 1.14 -14.91 -4.95
C ILE A 55 -0.35 -15.12 -5.18
N GLY A 56 -0.83 -14.84 -6.39
CA GLY A 56 -2.23 -15.03 -6.75
C GLY A 56 -2.45 -16.15 -7.77
N TYR A 57 -3.47 -16.95 -7.51
CA TYR A 57 -3.87 -18.09 -8.32
C TYR A 57 -5.32 -17.95 -8.78
N ALA A 58 -5.59 -18.36 -10.01
CA ALA A 58 -6.93 -18.58 -10.54
C ALA A 58 -7.27 -20.08 -10.46
N GLN A 59 -8.44 -20.40 -9.90
CA GLN A 59 -9.06 -21.72 -9.90
C GLN A 59 -10.39 -21.60 -10.63
N LEU A 60 -10.42 -22.02 -11.89
CA LEU A 60 -11.57 -21.82 -12.79
C LEU A 60 -12.15 -23.15 -13.26
N PRO A 61 -13.43 -23.18 -13.69
CA PRO A 61 -13.99 -24.35 -14.37
C PRO A 61 -13.23 -24.62 -15.68
N ASP A 62 -13.19 -25.88 -16.12
CA ASP A 62 -12.48 -26.30 -17.35
C ASP A 62 -12.85 -25.47 -18.58
N SER A 63 -14.12 -25.08 -18.70
CA SER A 63 -14.62 -24.21 -19.80
C SER A 63 -13.97 -22.82 -19.84
N LEU A 64 -13.41 -22.35 -18.73
CA LEU A 64 -12.77 -21.05 -18.55
C LEU A 64 -11.25 -21.12 -18.43
N LEU A 65 -10.67 -22.32 -18.36
CA LEU A 65 -9.22 -22.51 -18.37
C LEU A 65 -8.63 -22.29 -19.76
N SER A 66 -7.33 -21.97 -19.82
CA SER A 66 -6.60 -21.92 -21.08
C SER A 66 -6.26 -23.33 -21.56
N ASN A 67 -6.11 -23.53 -22.87
CA ASN A 67 -5.71 -24.83 -23.43
C ASN A 67 -4.38 -25.32 -22.84
N ALA A 68 -3.42 -24.41 -22.65
CA ALA A 68 -2.13 -24.72 -22.03
C ALA A 68 -2.25 -25.19 -20.57
N THR A 69 -3.26 -24.72 -19.82
CA THR A 69 -3.53 -25.17 -18.45
C THR A 69 -4.16 -26.55 -18.43
N LEU A 70 -5.11 -26.79 -19.34
CA LEU A 70 -5.78 -28.09 -19.51
C LEU A 70 -4.78 -29.18 -19.93
N GLU A 71 -3.86 -28.87 -20.85
CA GLU A 71 -2.79 -29.78 -21.28
C GLU A 71 -1.84 -30.18 -20.14
N ARG A 72 -1.54 -29.24 -19.23
CA ARG A 72 -0.71 -29.49 -18.04
C ARG A 72 -1.44 -30.27 -16.94
N LYS A 73 -2.75 -30.53 -17.08
CA LYS A 73 -3.63 -31.14 -16.05
C LYS A 73 -3.59 -30.40 -14.71
N GLU A 74 -3.34 -29.08 -14.75
CA GLU A 74 -3.35 -28.22 -13.57
C GLU A 74 -4.77 -27.71 -13.30
N THR A 75 -5.16 -27.67 -12.02
CA THR A 75 -6.49 -27.17 -11.59
C THR A 75 -6.46 -25.71 -11.14
N LYS A 76 -5.26 -25.12 -11.10
CA LYS A 76 -5.04 -23.72 -10.75
C LYS A 76 -3.89 -23.14 -11.56
N GLU A 77 -3.94 -21.84 -11.77
CA GLU A 77 -2.98 -21.13 -12.60
C GLU A 77 -2.47 -19.89 -11.90
N LYS A 78 -1.15 -19.66 -11.92
CA LYS A 78 -0.56 -18.44 -11.35
C LYS A 78 -0.90 -17.25 -12.24
N VAL A 79 -1.53 -16.24 -11.65
CA VAL A 79 -2.01 -15.03 -12.36
C VAL A 79 -1.49 -13.72 -11.77
N MET A 80 -0.86 -13.79 -10.60
CA MET A 80 -0.26 -12.62 -9.93
C MET A 80 1.04 -13.05 -9.25
N GLY A 81 2.12 -12.34 -9.55
CA GLY A 81 3.45 -12.54 -8.96
C GLY A 81 3.73 -11.59 -7.80
N LYS A 82 5.02 -11.40 -7.51
CA LYS A 82 5.47 -10.35 -6.58
C LYS A 82 5.09 -8.98 -7.13
N LEU A 83 4.35 -8.21 -6.34
CA LEU A 83 3.92 -6.86 -6.71
C LEU A 83 4.87 -5.81 -6.14
N LYS A 84 5.03 -4.69 -6.87
CA LYS A 84 5.74 -3.51 -6.37
C LYS A 84 4.87 -2.65 -5.45
N VAL A 85 3.55 -2.74 -5.58
CA VAL A 85 2.60 -1.96 -4.80
C VAL A 85 2.42 -2.56 -3.40
N PRO A 86 2.57 -1.76 -2.34
CA PRO A 86 2.36 -2.23 -0.97
C PRO A 86 0.86 -2.33 -0.64
N GLY A 87 0.55 -3.06 0.44
CA GLY A 87 -0.78 -3.10 1.04
C GLY A 87 -1.69 -4.23 0.54
N GLU A 88 -2.34 -4.89 1.49
CA GLU A 88 -3.23 -6.04 1.25
C GLU A 88 -4.46 -5.70 0.40
N HIS A 89 -4.99 -4.48 0.55
CA HIS A 89 -6.11 -4.03 -0.27
C HIS A 89 -5.70 -3.89 -1.75
N MET A 90 -4.50 -3.37 -2.01
CA MET A 90 -4.00 -3.24 -3.37
C MET A 90 -3.68 -4.61 -3.99
N LYS A 91 -3.04 -5.51 -3.24
CA LYS A 91 -2.84 -6.91 -3.65
C LYS A 91 -4.18 -7.59 -4.01
N THR A 92 -5.25 -7.30 -3.26
CA THR A 92 -6.60 -7.82 -3.56
C THR A 92 -7.18 -7.24 -4.85
N ASN A 93 -7.04 -5.93 -5.06
CA ASN A 93 -7.50 -5.27 -6.28
C ASN A 93 -6.76 -5.77 -7.53
N VAL A 94 -5.44 -5.95 -7.42
CA VAL A 94 -4.60 -6.50 -8.49
C VAL A 94 -4.98 -7.96 -8.78
N LEU A 95 -5.29 -8.76 -7.75
CA LEU A 95 -5.80 -10.12 -7.94
C LEU A 95 -7.15 -10.14 -8.69
N ASN A 96 -8.04 -9.20 -8.39
CA ASN A 96 -9.31 -9.07 -9.12
C ASN A 96 -9.10 -8.61 -10.57
N ALA A 97 -8.15 -7.71 -10.82
CA ALA A 97 -7.75 -7.34 -12.18
C ALA A 97 -7.16 -8.54 -12.93
N ALA A 98 -6.35 -9.37 -12.26
CA ALA A 98 -5.81 -10.60 -12.81
C ALA A 98 -6.94 -11.56 -13.24
N LEU A 99 -7.98 -11.72 -12.42
CA LEU A 99 -9.16 -12.52 -12.78
C LEU A 99 -9.82 -11.99 -14.05
N ALA A 100 -10.04 -10.67 -14.16
CA ALA A 100 -10.63 -10.08 -15.35
C ALA A 100 -9.80 -10.36 -16.61
N LEU A 101 -8.46 -10.22 -16.53
CA LEU A 101 -7.54 -10.53 -17.62
C LEU A 101 -7.58 -12.01 -18.01
N THR A 102 -7.65 -12.92 -17.03
CA THR A 102 -7.81 -14.35 -17.29
C THR A 102 -9.12 -14.65 -18.01
N LEU A 103 -10.23 -14.03 -17.61
CA LEU A 103 -11.54 -14.21 -18.27
C LEU A 103 -11.58 -13.63 -19.69
N MET A 104 -10.76 -12.60 -19.96
CA MET A 104 -10.50 -12.08 -21.31
C MET A 104 -9.54 -12.94 -22.14
N ARG A 105 -9.17 -14.13 -21.64
CA ARG A 105 -8.26 -15.10 -22.30
C ARG A 105 -6.85 -14.55 -22.53
N ILE A 106 -6.41 -13.59 -21.72
CA ILE A 106 -5.02 -13.13 -21.72
C ILE A 106 -4.15 -14.22 -21.10
N ALA A 107 -2.99 -14.46 -21.72
CA ALA A 107 -2.05 -15.47 -21.25
C ALA A 107 -1.64 -15.20 -19.78
N PRO A 108 -1.55 -16.23 -18.94
CA PRO A 108 -1.22 -16.10 -17.51
C PRO A 108 0.15 -15.49 -17.25
N GLU A 109 1.13 -15.84 -18.08
CA GLU A 109 2.48 -15.28 -18.03
C GLU A 109 2.46 -13.78 -18.34
N LEU A 110 1.72 -13.37 -19.38
CA LEU A 110 1.56 -11.96 -19.74
C LEU A 110 0.85 -11.18 -18.63
N THR A 111 -0.20 -11.76 -18.04
CA THR A 111 -0.93 -11.20 -16.89
C THR A 111 0.02 -11.01 -15.71
N THR A 112 0.74 -12.07 -15.33
CA THR A 112 1.67 -12.07 -14.20
C THR A 112 2.79 -11.05 -14.39
N ASN A 113 3.43 -11.01 -15.56
CA ASN A 113 4.52 -10.09 -15.87
C ASN A 113 4.06 -8.64 -15.87
N THR A 114 2.91 -8.35 -16.48
CA THR A 114 2.34 -6.99 -16.53
C THR A 114 2.02 -6.47 -15.13
N LEU A 115 1.34 -7.27 -14.31
CA LEU A 115 0.96 -6.87 -12.95
C LEU A 115 2.16 -6.76 -12.01
N SER A 116 3.19 -7.60 -12.19
CA SER A 116 4.44 -7.53 -11.39
C SER A 116 5.29 -6.30 -11.76
N ALA A 117 5.21 -5.84 -13.02
CA ALA A 117 5.94 -4.66 -13.48
C ALA A 117 5.25 -3.34 -13.07
N TRP A 118 3.93 -3.37 -12.88
CA TRP A 118 3.10 -2.20 -12.55
C TRP A 118 3.51 -1.56 -11.21
N THR A 119 3.72 -0.24 -11.23
CA THR A 119 4.23 0.54 -10.08
C THR A 119 3.13 1.22 -9.27
N GLY A 120 1.86 0.96 -9.60
CA GLY A 120 0.71 1.54 -8.91
C GLY A 120 0.00 2.63 -9.71
N ILE A 121 -0.97 3.23 -9.05
CA ILE A 121 -1.67 4.41 -9.55
C ILE A 121 -0.83 5.63 -9.15
N PRO A 122 -0.55 6.58 -10.08
CA PRO A 122 0.16 7.79 -9.73
C PRO A 122 -0.40 8.45 -8.47
N HIS A 123 0.48 8.92 -7.59
CA HIS A 123 0.14 9.60 -6.32
C HIS A 123 -0.60 8.74 -5.27
N ARG A 124 -0.71 7.43 -5.45
CA ARG A 124 -1.32 6.48 -4.49
C ARG A 124 -0.36 5.35 -4.16
N LEU A 125 0.43 5.53 -3.10
CA LEU A 125 1.54 4.63 -2.73
C LEU A 125 2.42 4.26 -3.96
N GLU A 126 2.64 5.23 -4.84
CA GLU A 126 3.39 5.07 -6.09
C GLU A 126 4.88 4.99 -5.78
N GLN A 127 5.51 3.84 -6.05
CA GLN A 127 6.96 3.70 -5.94
C GLN A 127 7.63 4.38 -7.14
N PHE A 128 8.50 5.38 -6.91
CA PHE A 128 9.05 6.18 -8.03
C PHE A 128 10.56 6.44 -7.98
N PHE A 129 11.26 6.23 -6.86
CA PHE A 129 12.68 6.55 -6.75
C PHE A 129 13.41 5.65 -5.74
N PHE A 130 14.64 5.26 -6.07
CA PHE A 130 15.56 4.53 -5.17
C PHE A 130 16.78 5.40 -4.93
N ALA A 131 17.19 5.53 -3.67
CA ALA A 131 18.40 6.25 -3.31
C ALA A 131 19.28 5.39 -2.39
N ASN A 132 20.60 5.57 -2.51
CA ASN A 132 21.57 4.91 -1.68
C ASN A 132 22.45 5.97 -1.01
N SER A 133 22.55 5.92 0.31
CA SER A 133 23.50 6.72 1.06
C SER A 133 24.93 6.30 0.72
N ALA A 134 25.74 7.27 0.28
CA ALA A 134 27.13 7.04 -0.06
C ALA A 134 28.00 6.74 1.17
N SER A 135 27.63 7.28 2.35
CA SER A 135 28.44 7.19 3.56
C SER A 135 28.31 5.84 4.28
N ASN A 136 27.08 5.31 4.37
CA ASN A 136 26.77 4.13 5.20
C ASN A 136 26.05 3.00 4.43
N LYS A 137 25.93 3.12 3.10
CA LYS A 137 25.29 2.13 2.22
C LYS A 137 23.82 1.84 2.57
N MET A 138 23.15 2.73 3.31
CA MET A 138 21.72 2.64 3.54
C MET A 138 20.95 2.86 2.25
N LYS A 139 19.99 2.00 1.97
CA LYS A 139 19.13 2.10 0.80
C LYS A 139 17.75 2.56 1.24
N VAL A 140 17.18 3.51 0.51
CA VAL A 140 15.79 3.94 0.69
C VAL A 140 15.04 3.88 -0.63
N VAL A 141 13.73 3.73 -0.52
CA VAL A 141 12.81 3.78 -1.67
C VAL A 141 11.67 4.75 -1.35
N PHE A 142 11.41 5.66 -2.28
CA PHE A 142 10.40 6.71 -2.10
C PHE A 142 9.07 6.31 -2.70
N TYR A 143 8.01 6.55 -1.91
CA TYR A 143 6.62 6.36 -2.27
C TYR A 143 5.86 7.69 -2.23
N ASN A 144 5.15 7.98 -3.32
CA ASN A 144 4.28 9.13 -3.45
C ASN A 144 2.83 8.71 -3.15
N ASP A 145 2.30 9.18 -2.02
CA ASP A 145 0.91 8.95 -1.59
C ASP A 145 0.20 10.28 -1.30
N THR A 146 0.50 11.29 -2.11
CA THR A 146 0.01 12.67 -1.90
C THR A 146 -1.49 12.83 -2.08
N CYS A 147 -2.19 11.83 -2.64
CA CYS A 147 -3.66 11.75 -2.63
C CYS A 147 -4.26 11.37 -1.27
N ALA A 148 -3.45 10.98 -0.27
CA ALA A 148 -3.91 10.79 1.10
C ALA A 148 -4.18 12.14 1.78
N THR A 149 -5.37 12.69 1.54
CA THR A 149 -5.79 14.02 2.00
C THR A 149 -6.51 14.02 3.35
N VAL A 150 -6.64 12.84 3.99
CA VAL A 150 -7.28 12.65 5.30
C VAL A 150 -6.42 11.79 6.23
N PRO A 151 -6.46 11.99 7.57
CA PRO A 151 -5.59 11.28 8.52
C PRO A 151 -5.67 9.76 8.45
N GLU A 152 -6.85 9.19 8.23
CA GLU A 152 -7.07 7.75 8.10
C GLU A 152 -6.34 7.16 6.88
N ALA A 153 -6.25 7.91 5.79
CA ALA A 153 -5.52 7.49 4.60
C ALA A 153 -4.01 7.41 4.88
N ALA A 154 -3.46 8.36 5.64
CA ALA A 154 -2.07 8.30 6.08
C ALA A 154 -1.79 7.14 7.04
N VAL A 155 -2.75 6.82 7.92
CA VAL A 155 -2.68 5.61 8.75
C VAL A 155 -2.70 4.35 7.90
N ALA A 156 -3.56 4.28 6.89
CA ALA A 156 -3.60 3.15 5.97
C ALA A 156 -2.30 2.99 5.17
N ALA A 157 -1.68 4.11 4.76
CA ALA A 157 -0.40 4.14 4.07
C ALA A 157 0.73 3.55 4.94
N ALA A 158 0.82 3.95 6.20
CA ALA A 158 1.81 3.40 7.13
C ALA A 158 1.62 1.90 7.39
N LYS A 159 0.35 1.43 7.42
CA LYS A 159 0.00 0.03 7.61
C LYS A 159 0.11 -0.83 6.34
N ALA A 160 0.32 -0.23 5.18
CA ALA A 160 0.45 -0.95 3.92
C ALA A 160 1.75 -1.75 3.82
N PHE A 161 2.74 -1.43 4.65
CA PHE A 161 4.06 -2.06 4.63
C PHE A 161 4.18 -3.10 5.74
N GLU A 162 4.91 -4.17 5.45
CA GLU A 162 5.20 -5.26 6.41
C GLU A 162 6.26 -4.88 7.46
N ARG A 163 6.80 -3.65 7.34
CA ARG A 163 7.79 -3.07 8.26
C ARG A 163 7.53 -1.57 8.45
N SER A 164 8.04 -1.02 9.54
CA SER A 164 7.98 0.42 9.82
C SER A 164 8.64 1.24 8.71
N ILE A 165 8.03 2.40 8.43
CA ILE A 165 8.45 3.33 7.37
C ILE A 165 9.04 4.60 7.95
N ILE A 166 9.66 5.42 7.10
CA ILE A 166 9.81 6.87 7.35
C ILE A 166 8.57 7.55 6.77
N LEU A 167 7.86 8.33 7.60
CA LEU A 167 6.64 9.01 7.18
C LEU A 167 6.88 10.52 7.03
N ILE A 168 6.48 11.05 5.88
CA ILE A 168 6.32 12.49 5.66
C ILE A 168 4.83 12.77 5.68
N CYS A 169 4.37 13.68 6.53
CA CYS A 169 2.95 14.04 6.65
C CYS A 169 2.78 15.52 7.02
N GLY A 170 1.54 15.97 7.18
CA GLY A 170 1.20 17.36 7.46
C GLY A 170 0.70 18.12 6.23
N GLY A 171 0.19 19.33 6.49
CA GLY A 171 -0.43 20.20 5.52
C GLY A 171 -1.60 20.96 6.13
N THR A 172 -2.58 21.29 5.28
CA THR A 172 -3.65 22.21 5.65
C THR A 172 -4.88 21.48 6.14
N ASP A 173 -5.46 22.02 7.21
CA ASP A 173 -6.68 21.53 7.81
C ASP A 173 -7.92 21.91 6.98
N LYS A 174 -8.87 20.98 6.90
CA LYS A 174 -10.23 21.20 6.40
C LYS A 174 -11.24 20.56 7.35
N ASP A 175 -11.13 20.91 8.62
CA ASP A 175 -11.93 20.34 9.70
C ASP A 175 -11.72 18.81 9.85
N LEU A 176 -10.46 18.38 9.77
CA LEU A 176 -10.07 16.98 9.85
C LEU A 176 -9.79 16.56 11.31
N ASP A 177 -10.17 15.35 11.67
CA ASP A 177 -9.77 14.74 12.95
C ASP A 177 -8.39 14.10 12.81
N PHE A 178 -7.37 14.74 13.38
CA PHE A 178 -5.99 14.25 13.36
C PHE A 178 -5.69 13.18 14.42
N LYS A 179 -6.65 12.85 15.31
CA LYS A 179 -6.44 11.88 16.39
C LYS A 179 -6.03 10.49 15.89
N PRO A 180 -6.59 9.91 14.81
CA PRO A 180 -6.17 8.61 14.31
C PRO A 180 -4.69 8.58 13.89
N LEU A 181 -4.23 9.64 13.22
CA LEU A 181 -2.83 9.78 12.84
C LEU A 181 -1.95 9.99 14.07
N ALA A 182 -2.34 10.86 15.00
CA ALA A 182 -1.59 11.06 16.24
C ALA A 182 -1.47 9.77 17.08
N ASP A 183 -2.54 8.98 17.19
CA ASP A 183 -2.55 7.69 17.90
C ASP A 183 -1.53 6.70 17.28
N LEU A 184 -1.39 6.69 15.95
CA LEU A 184 -0.37 5.91 15.24
C LEU A 184 1.04 6.44 15.54
N LEU A 185 1.25 7.76 15.43
CA LEU A 185 2.55 8.40 15.61
C LEU A 185 3.07 8.33 17.06
N CYS A 186 2.17 8.21 18.04
CA CYS A 186 2.50 7.98 19.44
C CYS A 186 2.55 6.48 19.82
N GLY A 187 2.22 5.57 18.90
CA GLY A 187 2.23 4.13 19.15
C GLY A 187 1.23 3.66 20.22
N LYS A 188 0.11 4.37 20.39
CA LYS A 188 -0.87 4.12 21.48
C LYS A 188 -1.64 2.80 21.33
N ARG A 189 -1.82 2.31 20.11
CA ARG A 189 -2.62 1.09 19.83
C ARG A 189 -1.76 -0.08 19.41
N ASP A 190 -0.92 0.14 18.39
CA ASP A 190 -0.11 -0.90 17.79
C ASP A 190 1.24 -0.30 17.38
N ARG A 191 2.31 -0.77 18.03
CA ARG A 191 3.66 -0.29 17.80
C ARG A 191 4.33 -0.94 16.59
N SER A 192 3.74 -2.00 16.02
CA SER A 192 4.28 -2.67 14.82
C SER A 192 4.31 -1.74 13.61
N TYR A 193 3.38 -0.78 13.56
CA TYR A 193 3.26 0.21 12.48
C TYR A 193 3.81 1.59 12.85
N LEU A 194 4.44 1.75 14.01
CA LEU A 194 5.04 3.01 14.42
C LEU A 194 6.12 3.42 13.41
N PRO A 195 6.05 4.61 12.78
CA PRO A 195 7.09 5.05 11.87
C PRO A 195 8.45 5.14 12.56
N LYS A 196 9.52 4.80 11.84
CA LYS A 196 10.91 4.94 12.31
C LYS A 196 11.24 6.40 12.60
N LYS A 197 10.74 7.31 11.76
CA LYS A 197 10.82 8.76 11.93
C LYS A 197 9.67 9.44 11.20
N VAL A 198 9.29 10.62 11.68
CA VAL A 198 8.21 11.44 11.14
C VAL A 198 8.76 12.81 10.79
N TYR A 199 8.51 13.26 9.56
CA TYR A 199 8.80 14.62 9.11
C TYR A 199 7.48 15.34 8.82
N LEU A 200 7.33 16.53 9.40
CA LEU A 200 6.11 17.31 9.27
C LEU A 200 6.29 18.46 8.29
N LEU A 201 5.43 18.56 7.29
CA LEU A 201 5.32 19.74 6.45
C LEU A 201 4.39 20.77 7.11
N ALA A 202 4.76 22.05 7.09
CA ALA A 202 3.99 23.11 7.73
C ALA A 202 2.58 23.27 7.14
N GLY A 203 1.64 23.64 7.99
CA GLY A 203 0.25 23.92 7.63
C GLY A 203 -0.68 23.86 8.84
N THR A 204 -1.88 24.42 8.71
CA THR A 204 -2.83 24.54 9.84
C THR A 204 -3.28 23.20 10.41
N GLY A 205 -3.28 22.13 9.61
CA GLY A 205 -3.56 20.77 10.08
C GLY A 205 -2.37 20.19 10.85
N THR A 206 -1.17 20.53 10.43
CA THR A 206 0.06 20.19 11.16
C THR A 206 0.08 20.84 12.54
N ASP A 207 -0.39 22.08 12.70
CA ASP A 207 -0.47 22.75 14.00
C ASP A 207 -1.40 22.01 14.99
N LYS A 208 -2.54 21.53 14.48
CA LYS A 208 -3.45 20.65 15.25
C LYS A 208 -2.77 19.34 15.63
N LEU A 209 -2.12 18.69 14.66
CA LEU A 209 -1.41 17.43 14.89
C LEU A 209 -0.29 17.59 15.93
N ILE A 210 0.53 18.64 15.83
CA ILE A 210 1.61 18.95 16.78
C ILE A 210 1.08 19.13 18.19
N SER A 211 -0.06 19.81 18.35
CA SER A 211 -0.69 20.00 19.66
C SER A 211 -0.98 18.64 20.32
N ILE A 212 -1.59 17.71 19.57
CA ILE A 212 -1.89 16.34 20.05
C ILE A 212 -0.60 15.54 20.28
N LEU A 213 0.41 15.67 19.41
CA LEU A 213 1.69 14.96 19.57
C LEU A 213 2.44 15.42 20.82
N ASN A 214 2.48 16.72 21.11
CA ASN A 214 3.16 17.29 22.27
C ASN A 214 2.54 16.81 23.59
N GLU A 215 1.21 16.79 23.67
CA GLU A 215 0.48 16.23 24.81
C GLU A 215 0.80 14.75 25.06
N ASN A 216 1.19 14.03 24.01
CA ASN A 216 1.41 12.58 24.04
C ASN A 216 2.88 12.18 23.84
N HIS A 217 3.81 13.12 23.97
CA HIS A 217 5.25 12.92 23.79
C HIS A 217 5.64 12.24 22.46
N GLY A 218 4.89 12.52 21.39
CA GLY A 218 5.18 12.09 20.03
C GLY A 218 6.49 12.70 19.53
N ARG A 219 7.25 11.93 18.74
CA ARG A 219 8.52 12.38 18.16
C ARG A 219 8.33 12.71 16.68
N TYR A 220 8.81 13.88 16.29
CA TYR A 220 8.76 14.36 14.91
C TYR A 220 9.92 15.32 14.64
N SER A 221 10.22 15.54 13.38
CA SER A 221 11.08 16.62 12.90
C SER A 221 10.24 17.64 12.13
N GLY A 222 10.53 18.93 12.28
CA GLY A 222 9.78 20.03 11.67
C GLY A 222 8.88 20.79 12.67
N PRO A 223 7.86 21.53 12.20
CA PRO A 223 7.39 21.57 10.82
C PRO A 223 8.34 22.31 9.86
N TYR A 224 8.50 21.80 8.64
CA TYR A 224 9.30 22.43 7.59
C TYR A 224 8.45 23.30 6.69
N SER A 225 8.99 24.44 6.27
CA SER A 225 8.25 25.42 5.47
C SER A 225 8.07 25.02 4.01
N ASN A 226 8.91 24.11 3.51
CA ASN A 226 8.90 23.63 2.14
C ASN A 226 9.50 22.22 2.01
N LEU A 227 9.32 21.58 0.85
CA LEU A 227 9.79 20.22 0.58
C LEU A 227 11.32 20.13 0.51
N THR A 228 12.02 21.18 0.07
CA THR A 228 13.48 21.17 -0.05
C THR A 228 14.13 21.05 1.32
N GLU A 229 13.79 21.94 2.28
CA GLU A 229 14.30 21.88 3.66
C GLU A 229 13.99 20.54 4.34
N LEU A 230 12.78 20.03 4.13
CA LEU A 230 12.35 18.74 4.69
C LEU A 230 13.22 17.59 4.17
N LEU A 231 13.43 17.54 2.85
CA LEU A 231 14.16 16.48 2.18
C LEU A 231 15.67 16.57 2.43
N GLU A 232 16.23 17.76 2.54
CA GLU A 232 17.62 17.98 2.97
C GLU A 232 17.82 17.46 4.39
N SER A 233 16.94 17.82 5.33
CA SER A 233 17.01 17.30 6.70
C SER A 233 16.84 15.78 6.76
N LEU A 234 15.95 15.20 5.92
CA LEU A 234 15.81 13.76 5.79
C LEU A 234 17.10 13.11 5.26
N LYS A 235 17.75 13.72 4.26
CA LYS A 235 19.02 13.22 3.71
C LYS A 235 20.13 13.25 4.75
N GLU A 236 20.26 14.34 5.50
CA GLU A 236 21.23 14.46 6.59
C GLU A 236 21.04 13.38 7.66
N ASP A 237 19.78 13.14 8.06
CA ASP A 237 19.45 12.07 8.99
C ASP A 237 19.81 10.67 8.43
N LEU A 238 19.60 10.43 7.14
CA LEU A 238 19.97 9.16 6.50
C LEU A 238 21.49 8.98 6.38
N GLU A 239 22.25 10.06 6.21
CA GLU A 239 23.71 10.04 6.06
C GLU A 239 24.47 10.13 7.40
N SER A 240 23.75 10.44 8.49
CA SER A 240 24.27 10.57 9.84
C SER A 240 24.94 9.28 10.36
N PRO A 241 25.99 9.40 11.22
CA PRO A 241 26.58 8.26 11.91
C PRO A 241 25.61 7.48 12.81
N GLN A 242 24.49 8.10 13.21
CA GLN A 242 23.46 7.46 14.03
C GLN A 242 22.34 6.82 13.20
N ALA A 243 22.39 6.90 11.87
CA ALA A 243 21.34 6.42 10.98
C ALA A 243 20.97 4.95 11.23
N GLU A 244 21.96 4.06 11.41
CA GLU A 244 21.71 2.64 11.71
C GLU A 244 20.89 2.46 13.00
N ARG A 245 21.20 3.26 14.05
CA ARG A 245 20.47 3.22 15.31
C ARG A 245 19.06 3.81 15.20
N VAL A 246 18.90 4.90 14.44
CA VAL A 246 17.62 5.61 14.29
C VAL A 246 16.66 4.81 13.43
N PHE A 247 17.13 4.29 12.29
CA PHE A 247 16.29 3.61 11.32
C PHE A 247 16.28 2.09 11.49
N GLY A 248 17.23 1.52 12.23
CA GLY A 248 17.36 0.07 12.41
C GLY A 248 17.63 -0.63 11.09
N TYR A 249 18.55 -0.07 10.29
CA TYR A 249 18.94 -0.61 8.98
C TYR A 249 20.22 -1.42 9.11
N THR A 250 20.21 -2.65 8.57
CA THR A 250 21.40 -3.49 8.43
C THR A 250 21.86 -3.49 6.96
N PRO A 251 23.15 -3.29 6.65
CA PRO A 251 23.65 -3.41 5.29
C PRO A 251 23.27 -4.75 4.63
N GLY A 252 22.56 -4.67 3.51
CA GLY A 252 22.07 -5.85 2.78
C GLY A 252 20.56 -6.10 2.91
N GLU A 253 19.87 -5.38 3.80
CA GLU A 253 18.41 -5.40 3.88
C GLU A 253 17.74 -4.67 2.70
N ASP A 254 16.45 -4.95 2.52
CA ASP A 254 15.63 -4.27 1.52
C ASP A 254 15.60 -2.75 1.76
N PRO A 255 15.50 -1.91 0.71
CA PRO A 255 15.53 -0.45 0.85
C PRO A 255 14.41 0.09 1.75
N LEU A 256 14.72 0.87 2.79
CA LEU A 256 13.73 1.39 3.74
C LEU A 256 12.69 2.30 3.06
N PRO A 257 11.38 2.12 3.25
CA PRO A 257 10.37 2.98 2.63
C PRO A 257 10.34 4.38 3.23
N VAL A 258 10.42 5.40 2.38
CA VAL A 258 10.10 6.79 2.68
C VAL A 258 8.78 7.13 1.99
N VAL A 259 7.74 7.39 2.76
CA VAL A 259 6.37 7.57 2.24
C VAL A 259 5.91 8.99 2.50
N PHE A 260 5.55 9.72 1.44
CA PHE A 260 4.85 10.99 1.59
C PHE A 260 3.35 10.75 1.54
N SER A 261 2.74 10.65 2.72
CA SER A 261 1.30 10.49 2.91
C SER A 261 0.81 11.61 3.83
N PRO A 262 0.37 12.76 3.27
CA PRO A 262 0.11 14.00 3.98
C PRO A 262 -0.87 13.88 5.15
N GLY A 263 -1.92 13.06 5.00
CA GLY A 263 -3.02 12.99 5.96
C GLY A 263 -3.77 14.33 6.11
N ALA A 264 -3.53 15.25 5.18
CA ALA A 264 -4.01 16.62 5.20
C ALA A 264 -4.12 17.16 3.77
N THR A 265 -4.91 18.21 3.61
CA THR A 265 -5.16 18.77 2.28
C THR A 265 -3.96 19.54 1.74
N SER A 266 -3.86 19.65 0.42
CA SER A 266 -2.74 20.26 -0.31
C SER A 266 -2.83 21.79 -0.43
N PHE A 267 -4.02 22.36 -0.25
CA PHE A 267 -4.26 23.79 -0.44
C PHE A 267 -3.45 24.65 0.52
N GLY A 268 -2.86 25.73 0.02
CA GLY A 268 -1.94 26.60 0.76
C GLY A 268 -0.57 26.58 0.10
N MET A 269 0.21 25.53 0.36
CA MET A 269 1.56 25.37 -0.21
C MET A 269 1.55 24.84 -1.66
N PHE A 270 0.47 24.18 -2.10
CA PHE A 270 0.35 23.57 -3.42
C PHE A 270 -0.97 23.92 -4.10
N ALA A 271 -1.00 23.79 -5.43
CA ALA A 271 -2.22 24.03 -6.22
C ALA A 271 -3.28 22.93 -5.97
N ASN A 272 -2.84 21.68 -5.88
CA ASN A 272 -3.67 20.51 -5.57
C ASN A 272 -2.77 19.32 -5.15
N GLU A 273 -3.37 18.17 -4.86
CA GLU A 273 -2.67 16.96 -4.45
C GLU A 273 -1.74 16.38 -5.52
N PHE A 274 -2.06 16.55 -6.81
CA PHE A 274 -1.23 16.09 -7.92
C PHE A 274 0.01 16.96 -8.07
N ASP A 275 -0.16 18.29 -8.06
CA ASP A 275 0.94 19.27 -8.05
C ASP A 275 1.89 19.02 -6.86
N ARG A 276 1.34 18.80 -5.66
CA ARG A 276 2.12 18.39 -4.48
C ARG A 276 2.97 17.14 -4.74
N GLY A 277 2.39 16.12 -5.36
CA GLY A 277 3.12 14.89 -5.68
C GLY A 277 4.16 15.07 -6.78
N ASP A 278 3.89 15.89 -7.80
CA ASP A 278 4.85 16.16 -8.86
C ASP A 278 6.04 16.98 -8.35
N GLN A 279 5.78 17.99 -7.50
CA GLN A 279 6.83 18.73 -6.81
C GLN A 279 7.66 17.84 -5.89
N PHE A 280 7.03 16.95 -5.12
CA PHE A 280 7.74 15.97 -4.30
C PHE A 280 8.66 15.06 -5.14
N LYS A 281 8.14 14.49 -6.23
CA LYS A 281 8.95 13.65 -7.13
C LYS A 281 10.12 14.43 -7.74
N LYS A 282 9.93 15.72 -8.05
CA LYS A 282 10.98 16.59 -8.58
C LYS A 282 12.06 16.88 -7.53
N GLU A 283 11.68 17.29 -6.33
CA GLU A 283 12.63 17.63 -5.27
C GLU A 283 13.41 16.40 -4.78
N VAL A 284 12.77 15.22 -4.70
CA VAL A 284 13.47 13.97 -4.37
C VAL A 284 14.59 13.68 -5.37
N ARG A 285 14.33 13.75 -6.68
CA ARG A 285 15.35 13.53 -7.73
C ARG A 285 16.47 14.57 -7.76
N LYS A 286 16.21 15.75 -7.21
CA LYS A 286 17.19 16.84 -7.13
C LYS A 286 18.13 16.65 -5.94
N ILE A 287 17.61 16.15 -4.82
CA ILE A 287 18.33 16.04 -3.55
C ILE A 287 19.02 14.68 -3.39
N PHE A 288 18.42 13.61 -3.88
CA PHE A 288 18.90 12.22 -3.78
C PHE A 288 19.36 11.69 -5.14
#